data_AF-A0A2P2I8S6-F1
#
_entry.id   AF-A0A2P2I8S6-F1
#
_cell.length_a   1.000
_cell.length_b   1.000
_cell.length_c   1.000
_cell.angle_alpha   90.00
_cell.angle_beta   90.00
_cell.angle_gamma   90.00
#
_symmetry.space_group_name_H-M   'P 1'
#
loop_
_entity.id
_entity.type
_entity.pdbx_description
1 polymer ?
#
loop_
_entity_poly.entity_id
_entity_poly.type
_entity_poly.pdbx_seq_one_letter_code
_entity_poly.pdbx_strand_id
1 'polypeptide(L)'
;RESGAAFVQSVTRLLERLLDYRSVMQGQDNSDKRISCTVNLLNFYKNEINRQEMYTRYIYKLTDLHLPARNYTEAGFTLKLHASQLSWSSRVLHADLLYPAQTEMTRKEYIYHKIIDYFDEGKCWEEGIPLLEELATLYRSRLFDYYRLSEVLELQASFYKKILTGKRYDNEYFRVGFYGMGLPLFVRNKAFIYRGLEYEQIGAFTERIQSEFPQAKLLASNLPPDDATKASMGQFIQICAVKPIPEPRVEFEGVEIDERILKYYTNNNVSRFVYNRPNARGHTDKDNEFKNLWVERITYTIASTLPGILKWFEVEHQTVEQICPPQYACETVEKRMHDVKNTVNHYKANPKENIQ
;
A
#
# COMPACT_ATOMS: atom_id res chain seq x y z
N ARG A 1 -22.52 -26.98 24.14
CA ARG A 1 -22.66 -25.56 24.54
C ARG A 1 -21.54 -24.70 23.95
N GLU A 2 -20.26 -25.09 24.05
CA GLU A 2 -19.12 -24.34 23.49
C GLU A 2 -19.18 -24.14 21.97
N SER A 3 -19.59 -25.16 21.19
CA SER A 3 -19.79 -25.04 19.74
C SER A 3 -20.91 -24.05 19.36
N GLY A 4 -21.97 -23.95 20.18
CA GLY A 4 -23.05 -22.99 19.96
C GLY A 4 -22.64 -21.55 20.27
N ALA A 5 -21.85 -21.34 21.34
CA ALA A 5 -21.32 -20.02 21.68
C ALA A 5 -20.33 -19.50 20.62
N ALA A 6 -19.43 -20.36 20.13
CA ALA A 6 -18.52 -20.01 19.04
C ALA A 6 -19.27 -19.67 17.74
N PHE A 7 -20.31 -20.43 17.41
CA PHE A 7 -21.15 -20.14 16.25
C PHE A 7 -21.88 -18.80 16.39
N VAL A 8 -22.53 -18.55 17.54
CA VAL A 8 -23.21 -17.27 17.79
C VAL A 8 -22.21 -16.12 17.73
N GLN A 9 -21.01 -16.26 18.29
CA GLN A 9 -19.99 -15.22 18.25
C GLN A 9 -19.53 -14.92 16.81
N SER A 10 -19.30 -15.94 15.98
CA SER A 10 -18.95 -15.76 14.57
C SER A 10 -20.08 -15.12 13.76
N VAL A 11 -21.34 -15.50 14.02
CA VAL A 11 -22.51 -14.90 13.34
C VAL A 11 -22.74 -13.45 13.78
N THR A 12 -22.58 -13.12 15.07
CA THR A 12 -22.67 -11.75 15.57
C THR A 12 -21.60 -10.87 14.92
N ARG A 13 -20.34 -11.34 14.85
CA ARG A 13 -19.25 -10.62 14.18
C ARG A 13 -19.50 -10.45 12.67
N LEU A 14 -20.09 -11.44 12.01
CA LEU A 14 -20.52 -11.32 10.61
C LEU A 14 -21.61 -10.24 10.46
N LEU A 15 -22.64 -10.27 11.32
CA LEU A 15 -23.75 -9.33 11.28
C LEU A 15 -23.26 -7.90 11.53
N GLU A 16 -22.40 -7.68 12.51
CA GLU A 16 -21.78 -6.38 12.76
C GLU A 16 -21.06 -5.85 11.52
N ARG A 17 -20.22 -6.68 10.87
CA ARG A 17 -19.50 -6.29 9.65
C ARG A 17 -20.43 -6.04 8.45
N LEU A 18 -21.50 -6.82 8.31
CA LEU A 18 -22.49 -6.63 7.25
C LEU A 18 -23.35 -5.39 7.48
N LEU A 19 -23.67 -5.08 8.74
CA LEU A 19 -24.38 -3.86 9.12
C LEU A 19 -23.50 -2.63 8.87
N ASP A 20 -22.23 -2.68 9.24
CA ASP A 20 -21.24 -1.65 8.92
C ASP A 20 -21.17 -1.44 7.40
N TYR A 21 -21.03 -2.53 6.64
CA TYR A 21 -21.02 -2.48 5.18
C TYR A 21 -22.29 -1.85 4.61
N ARG A 22 -23.48 -2.25 5.09
CA ARG A 22 -24.76 -1.70 4.65
C ARG A 22 -24.86 -0.21 4.93
N SER A 23 -24.45 0.22 6.12
CA SER A 23 -24.50 1.63 6.52
C SER A 23 -23.61 2.50 5.61
N VAL A 24 -22.43 2.01 5.26
CA VAL A 24 -21.46 2.71 4.42
C VAL A 24 -21.86 2.69 2.94
N MET A 25 -22.49 1.62 2.46
CA MET A 25 -22.98 1.53 1.09
C MET A 25 -24.22 2.39 0.84
N GLN A 26 -25.00 2.71 1.88
CA GLN A 26 -26.17 3.58 1.79
C GLN A 26 -25.82 5.08 1.88
N GLY A 27 -24.65 5.43 2.41
CA GLY A 27 -24.16 6.81 2.42
C GLY A 27 -23.76 7.29 1.03
N GLN A 28 -24.13 8.53 0.67
CA GLN A 28 -23.92 9.06 -0.69
C GLN A 28 -22.44 9.33 -1.02
N ASP A 29 -21.59 9.68 -0.03
CA ASP A 29 -20.22 10.12 -0.31
C ASP A 29 -19.23 9.43 0.63
N ASN A 30 -18.48 8.43 0.13
CA ASN A 30 -17.12 8.05 0.59
C ASN A 30 -16.68 6.73 -0.09
N SER A 31 -16.04 6.84 -1.25
CA SER A 31 -15.43 5.71 -1.98
C SER A 31 -14.47 4.89 -1.11
N ASP A 32 -13.68 5.56 -0.28
CA ASP A 32 -12.60 4.96 0.49
C ASP A 32 -13.14 4.13 1.67
N LYS A 33 -14.25 4.59 2.27
CA LYS A 33 -14.99 3.79 3.27
C LYS A 33 -15.60 2.55 2.63
N ARG A 34 -16.17 2.68 1.43
CA ARG A 34 -16.73 1.53 0.69
C ARG A 34 -15.66 0.50 0.35
N ILE A 35 -14.49 0.95 -0.09
CA ILE A 35 -13.32 0.11 -0.37
C ILE A 35 -12.85 -0.59 0.94
N SER A 36 -12.66 0.15 2.03
CA SER A 36 -12.25 -0.40 3.34
C SER A 36 -13.23 -1.46 3.87
N CYS A 37 -14.53 -1.18 3.83
CA CYS A 37 -15.55 -2.13 4.27
C CYS A 37 -15.59 -3.38 3.37
N THR A 38 -15.35 -3.22 2.07
CA THR A 38 -15.27 -4.35 1.13
C THR A 38 -14.09 -5.25 1.44
N VAL A 39 -12.92 -4.69 1.77
CA VAL A 39 -11.74 -5.48 2.20
C VAL A 39 -11.97 -6.17 3.55
N ASN A 40 -12.64 -5.51 4.50
CA ASN A 40 -12.99 -6.13 5.79
C ASN A 40 -13.89 -7.36 5.61
N LEU A 41 -14.84 -7.31 4.67
CA LEU A 41 -15.66 -8.46 4.30
C LEU A 41 -14.85 -9.52 3.55
N LEU A 42 -13.99 -9.10 2.61
CA LEU A 42 -13.10 -10.00 1.87
C LEU A 42 -12.23 -10.84 2.83
N ASN A 43 -11.58 -10.19 3.80
CA ASN A 43 -10.78 -10.84 4.83
C ASN A 43 -11.62 -11.77 5.72
N PHE A 44 -12.87 -11.41 6.01
CA PHE A 44 -13.78 -12.27 6.78
C PHE A 44 -14.15 -13.55 6.03
N TYR A 45 -14.51 -13.44 4.74
CA TYR A 45 -14.84 -14.61 3.93
C TYR A 45 -13.65 -15.53 3.69
N LYS A 46 -12.43 -14.97 3.64
CA LYS A 46 -11.18 -15.74 3.54
C LYS A 46 -10.84 -16.46 4.85
N ASN A 47 -10.76 -15.72 5.95
CA ASN A 47 -10.14 -16.20 7.18
C ASN A 47 -11.14 -16.87 8.15
N GLU A 48 -12.41 -16.46 8.14
CA GLU A 48 -13.37 -16.88 9.18
C GLU A 48 -14.43 -17.87 8.68
N ILE A 49 -14.91 -17.73 7.44
CA ILE A 49 -15.94 -18.65 6.87
C ILE A 49 -15.37 -19.59 5.81
N ASN A 50 -14.20 -19.28 5.22
CA ASN A 50 -13.60 -20.02 4.10
C ASN A 50 -14.59 -20.30 2.95
N ARG A 51 -15.41 -19.30 2.58
CA ARG A 51 -16.39 -19.38 1.49
C ARG A 51 -15.79 -18.82 0.21
N GLN A 52 -15.17 -19.69 -0.59
CA GLN A 52 -14.41 -19.30 -1.78
C GLN A 52 -15.23 -18.52 -2.81
N GLU A 53 -16.45 -18.94 -3.14
CA GLU A 53 -17.29 -18.24 -4.13
C GLU A 53 -17.60 -16.79 -3.74
N MET A 54 -17.91 -16.56 -2.45
CA MET A 54 -18.16 -15.21 -1.94
C MET A 54 -16.88 -14.39 -1.93
N TYR A 55 -15.76 -14.99 -1.52
CA TYR A 55 -14.45 -14.34 -1.59
C TYR A 55 -14.13 -13.87 -3.01
N THR A 56 -14.23 -14.75 -4.01
CA THR A 56 -14.03 -14.39 -5.42
C THR A 56 -14.97 -13.28 -5.87
N ARG A 57 -16.26 -13.32 -5.49
CA ARG A 57 -17.22 -12.25 -5.82
C ARG A 57 -16.82 -10.90 -5.22
N TYR A 58 -16.32 -10.88 -3.98
CA TYR A 58 -15.85 -9.65 -3.34
C TYR A 58 -14.53 -9.13 -3.91
N ILE A 59 -13.67 -10.00 -4.47
CA ILE A 59 -12.49 -9.57 -5.26
C ILE A 59 -12.95 -8.70 -6.43
N TYR A 60 -13.86 -9.20 -7.27
CA TYR A 60 -14.32 -8.43 -8.44
C TYR A 60 -15.07 -7.18 -8.04
N LYS A 61 -15.90 -7.25 -6.99
CA LYS A 61 -16.56 -6.05 -6.46
C LYS A 61 -15.56 -4.99 -5.99
N LEU A 62 -14.45 -5.41 -5.38
CA LEU A 62 -13.38 -4.52 -4.96
C LEU A 62 -12.64 -3.94 -6.17
N THR A 63 -12.31 -4.77 -7.18
CA THR A 63 -11.76 -4.31 -8.45
C THR A 63 -12.64 -3.23 -9.09
N ASP A 64 -13.96 -3.46 -9.16
CA ASP A 64 -14.92 -2.50 -9.72
C ASP A 64 -15.01 -1.19 -8.92
N LEU A 65 -14.68 -1.21 -7.62
CA LEU A 65 -14.58 0.00 -6.80
C LEU A 65 -13.27 0.77 -7.04
N HIS A 66 -12.18 0.07 -7.40
CA HIS A 66 -10.90 0.69 -7.68
C HIS A 66 -10.88 1.45 -9.02
N LEU A 67 -11.58 0.94 -10.04
CA LEU A 67 -11.52 1.52 -11.39
C LEU A 67 -12.06 2.96 -11.48
N PRO A 68 -13.24 3.32 -10.91
CA PRO A 68 -13.72 4.70 -10.92
C PRO A 68 -12.80 5.67 -10.15
N ALA A 69 -12.11 5.17 -9.13
CA ALA A 69 -11.15 5.93 -8.34
C ALA A 69 -9.75 6.01 -9.00
N ARG A 70 -9.56 5.45 -10.20
CA ARG A 70 -8.27 5.36 -10.92
C ARG A 70 -7.17 4.68 -10.11
N ASN A 71 -7.56 3.72 -9.27
CA ASN A 71 -6.67 2.93 -8.42
C ASN A 71 -6.23 1.66 -9.18
N TYR A 72 -5.59 1.82 -10.33
CA TYR A 72 -5.26 0.70 -11.22
C TYR A 72 -4.27 -0.28 -10.57
N THR A 73 -3.26 0.22 -9.85
CA THR A 73 -2.32 -0.63 -9.12
C THR A 73 -3.03 -1.52 -8.11
N GLU A 74 -3.92 -0.96 -7.29
CA GLU A 74 -4.69 -1.73 -6.30
C GLU A 74 -5.69 -2.69 -6.96
N ALA A 75 -6.26 -2.32 -8.11
CA ALA A 75 -7.10 -3.21 -8.93
C ALA A 75 -6.32 -4.43 -9.43
N GLY A 76 -5.09 -4.23 -9.89
CA GLY A 76 -4.16 -5.29 -10.30
C GLY A 76 -3.81 -6.24 -9.16
N PHE A 77 -3.41 -5.71 -8.00
CA PHE A 77 -3.17 -6.51 -6.79
C PHE A 77 -4.41 -7.26 -6.31
N THR A 78 -5.59 -6.65 -6.42
CA THR A 78 -6.86 -7.29 -6.05
C THR A 78 -7.14 -8.50 -6.95
N LEU A 79 -7.04 -8.35 -8.28
CA LEU A 79 -7.23 -9.47 -9.21
C LEU A 79 -6.15 -10.56 -9.06
N LYS A 80 -4.92 -10.18 -8.68
CA LYS A 80 -3.83 -11.12 -8.37
C LYS A 80 -4.23 -12.10 -7.25
N LEU A 81 -5.08 -11.69 -6.31
CA LEU A 81 -5.65 -12.60 -5.30
C LEU A 81 -6.45 -13.74 -5.94
N HIS A 82 -7.29 -13.47 -6.95
CA HIS A 82 -8.04 -14.53 -7.63
C HIS A 82 -7.11 -15.37 -8.52
N ALA A 83 -6.18 -14.71 -9.20
CA ALA A 83 -5.21 -15.39 -10.06
C ALA A 83 -4.37 -16.42 -9.29
N SER A 84 -4.01 -16.12 -8.03
CA SER A 84 -3.31 -17.06 -7.13
C SER A 84 -4.11 -18.29 -6.71
N GLN A 85 -5.44 -18.25 -6.83
CA GLN A 85 -6.32 -19.39 -6.53
C GLN A 85 -6.44 -20.36 -7.70
N LEU A 86 -6.02 -19.93 -8.89
CA LEU A 86 -6.09 -20.71 -10.11
C LEU A 86 -4.76 -21.39 -10.40
N SER A 87 -4.85 -22.64 -10.87
CA SER A 87 -3.70 -23.38 -11.34
C SER A 87 -3.62 -23.33 -12.87
N TRP A 88 -2.42 -23.49 -13.44
CA TRP A 88 -2.30 -23.77 -14.87
C TRP A 88 -2.71 -25.22 -15.10
N SER A 89 -4.00 -25.52 -15.07
CA SER A 89 -4.52 -26.87 -15.31
C SER A 89 -5.61 -26.84 -16.38
N SER A 90 -5.83 -27.99 -17.00
CA SER A 90 -6.92 -28.21 -17.94
C SER A 90 -8.24 -28.52 -17.22
N ARG A 91 -8.31 -28.36 -15.89
CA ARG A 91 -9.53 -28.56 -15.12
C ARG A 91 -10.60 -27.59 -15.61
N VAL A 92 -11.78 -28.10 -15.93
CA VAL A 92 -12.91 -27.27 -16.36
C VAL A 92 -13.58 -26.69 -15.13
N LEU A 93 -13.69 -25.37 -15.10
CA LEU A 93 -14.50 -24.63 -14.15
C LEU A 93 -15.93 -24.52 -14.69
N HIS A 94 -16.90 -24.68 -13.80
CA HIS A 94 -18.29 -24.41 -14.13
C HIS A 94 -18.49 -22.92 -14.47
N ALA A 95 -19.52 -22.64 -15.27
CA ALA A 95 -19.94 -21.28 -15.52
C ALA A 95 -20.37 -20.62 -14.21
N ASP A 96 -20.00 -19.35 -14.05
CA ASP A 96 -20.46 -18.49 -12.96
C ASP A 96 -20.97 -17.17 -13.54
N LEU A 97 -21.32 -16.23 -12.66
CA LEU A 97 -21.86 -14.91 -13.06
C LEU A 97 -20.88 -14.08 -13.89
N LEU A 98 -19.57 -14.34 -13.79
CA LEU A 98 -18.51 -13.53 -14.38
C LEU A 98 -17.88 -14.21 -15.60
N TYR A 99 -17.90 -15.54 -15.64
CA TYR A 99 -17.21 -16.33 -16.65
C TYR A 99 -18.04 -17.51 -17.15
N PRO A 100 -17.97 -17.81 -18.47
CA PRO A 100 -18.50 -19.07 -18.98
C PRO A 100 -17.70 -20.26 -18.45
N ALA A 101 -18.21 -21.47 -18.73
CA ALA A 101 -17.48 -22.69 -18.46
C ALA A 101 -16.20 -22.73 -19.32
N GLN A 102 -15.05 -22.80 -18.66
CA GLN A 102 -13.74 -22.73 -19.31
C GLN A 102 -12.68 -23.41 -18.44
N THR A 103 -11.50 -23.66 -18.99
CA THR A 103 -10.40 -24.25 -18.19
C THR A 103 -9.86 -23.24 -17.18
N GLU A 104 -9.32 -23.73 -16.05
CA GLU A 104 -8.60 -22.90 -15.08
C GLU A 104 -7.47 -22.12 -15.76
N MET A 105 -6.73 -22.76 -16.67
CA MET A 105 -5.69 -22.12 -17.47
C MET A 105 -6.23 -20.93 -18.28
N THR A 106 -7.30 -21.12 -19.06
CA THR A 106 -7.88 -20.04 -19.87
C THR A 106 -8.37 -18.89 -19.00
N ARG A 107 -8.96 -19.19 -17.83
CA ARG A 107 -9.38 -18.16 -16.87
C ARG A 107 -8.19 -17.40 -16.29
N LYS A 108 -7.15 -18.12 -15.89
CA LYS A 108 -5.94 -17.54 -15.31
C LYS A 108 -5.20 -16.67 -16.32
N GLU A 109 -5.06 -17.13 -17.56
CA GLU A 109 -4.47 -16.37 -18.66
C GLU A 109 -5.19 -15.04 -18.89
N TYR A 110 -6.53 -15.07 -18.99
CA TYR A 110 -7.34 -13.85 -19.15
C TYR A 110 -7.16 -12.88 -17.98
N ILE A 111 -7.14 -13.39 -16.75
CA ILE A 111 -6.95 -12.56 -15.55
C ILE A 111 -5.53 -11.98 -15.52
N TYR A 112 -4.51 -12.74 -15.94
CA TYR A 112 -3.13 -12.25 -16.00
C TYR A 112 -3.00 -11.06 -16.95
N HIS A 113 -3.56 -11.15 -18.17
CA HIS A 113 -3.56 -10.03 -19.12
C HIS A 113 -4.26 -8.80 -18.53
N LYS A 114 -5.44 -8.97 -17.91
CA LYS A 114 -6.13 -7.89 -17.19
C LYS A 114 -5.28 -7.24 -16.10
N ILE A 115 -4.54 -8.04 -15.31
CA ILE A 115 -3.66 -7.53 -14.25
C ILE A 115 -2.50 -6.75 -14.85
N ILE A 116 -1.90 -7.25 -15.93
CA ILE A 116 -0.79 -6.59 -16.62
C ILE A 116 -1.23 -5.24 -17.18
N ASP A 117 -2.43 -5.17 -17.79
CA ASP A 117 -3.01 -3.89 -18.26
C ASP A 117 -3.17 -2.89 -17.11
N TYR A 118 -3.68 -3.34 -15.96
CA TYR A 118 -3.83 -2.48 -14.78
C TYR A 118 -2.48 -2.05 -14.19
N PHE A 119 -1.46 -2.90 -14.21
CA PHE A 119 -0.12 -2.50 -13.78
C PHE A 119 0.55 -1.55 -14.76
N ASP A 120 0.25 -1.63 -16.07
CA ASP A 120 0.75 -0.66 -17.03
C ASP A 120 0.13 0.73 -16.81
N GLU A 121 -1.20 0.80 -16.68
CA GLU A 121 -1.93 2.04 -16.37
C GLU A 121 -1.54 2.61 -14.99
N GLY A 122 -1.29 1.73 -14.02
CA GLY A 122 -0.82 2.08 -12.68
C GLY A 122 0.69 2.40 -12.58
N LYS A 123 1.43 2.29 -13.70
CA LYS A 123 2.90 2.47 -13.77
C LYS A 123 3.70 1.59 -12.79
N CYS A 124 3.18 0.41 -12.48
CA CYS A 124 3.74 -0.59 -11.57
C CYS A 124 4.35 -1.76 -12.36
N TRP A 125 5.24 -1.43 -13.30
CA TRP A 125 5.78 -2.37 -14.27
C TRP A 125 6.60 -3.51 -13.65
N GLU A 126 7.29 -3.24 -12.55
CA GLU A 126 8.08 -4.23 -11.79
C GLU A 126 7.21 -5.40 -11.31
N GLU A 127 5.95 -5.16 -10.96
CA GLU A 127 5.03 -6.21 -10.52
C GLU A 127 4.38 -6.98 -11.68
N GLY A 128 4.38 -6.40 -12.87
CA GLY A 128 3.88 -7.03 -14.10
C GLY A 128 4.89 -7.95 -14.77
N ILE A 129 6.20 -7.66 -14.65
CA ILE A 129 7.28 -8.44 -15.27
C ILE A 129 7.23 -9.93 -14.88
N PRO A 130 7.09 -10.32 -13.59
CA PRO A 130 7.00 -11.74 -13.22
C PRO A 130 5.79 -12.46 -13.83
N LEU A 131 4.67 -11.75 -14.04
CA LEU A 131 3.48 -12.32 -14.69
C LEU A 131 3.74 -12.59 -16.18
N LEU A 132 4.46 -11.68 -16.84
CA LEU A 132 4.88 -11.85 -18.24
C LEU A 132 5.87 -13.02 -18.38
N GLU A 133 6.80 -13.20 -17.44
CA GLU A 133 7.73 -14.33 -17.43
C GLU A 133 7.02 -15.67 -17.28
N GLU A 134 6.00 -15.73 -16.42
CA GLU A 134 5.15 -16.92 -16.24
C GLU A 134 4.36 -17.24 -17.52
N LEU A 135 3.76 -16.23 -18.16
CA LEU A 135 3.06 -16.38 -19.46
C LEU A 135 4.02 -16.81 -20.57
N ALA A 136 5.21 -16.22 -20.65
CA ALA A 136 6.22 -16.60 -21.64
C ALA A 136 6.63 -18.06 -21.48
N THR A 137 6.76 -18.54 -20.24
CA THR A 137 7.05 -19.96 -19.96
C THR A 137 5.89 -20.86 -20.39
N LEU A 138 4.64 -20.46 -20.14
CA LEU A 138 3.45 -21.19 -20.59
C LEU A 138 3.40 -21.32 -22.13
N TYR A 139 3.59 -20.22 -22.85
CA TYR A 139 3.54 -20.19 -24.31
C TYR A 139 4.70 -20.93 -24.95
N ARG A 140 5.89 -20.88 -24.34
CA ARG A 140 7.09 -21.58 -24.84
C ARG A 140 7.03 -23.10 -24.61
N SER A 141 6.65 -23.53 -23.41
CA SER A 141 6.90 -24.91 -22.97
C SER A 141 5.66 -25.80 -22.91
N ARG A 142 4.46 -25.22 -22.93
CA ARG A 142 3.21 -25.99 -22.78
C ARG A 142 2.25 -25.84 -23.94
N LEU A 143 2.03 -24.60 -24.40
CA LEU A 143 1.11 -24.32 -25.50
C LEU A 143 1.81 -24.28 -26.86
N PHE A 144 3.13 -24.06 -26.87
CA PHE A 144 3.94 -23.87 -28.09
C PHE A 144 3.36 -22.79 -29.03
N ASP A 145 2.69 -21.78 -28.45
CA ASP A 145 2.14 -20.63 -29.17
C ASP A 145 3.20 -19.54 -29.25
N TYR A 146 4.03 -19.61 -30.28
CA TYR A 146 5.13 -18.65 -30.47
C TYR A 146 4.66 -17.27 -30.90
N TYR A 147 3.44 -17.14 -31.42
CA TYR A 147 2.87 -15.83 -31.73
C TYR A 147 2.58 -15.07 -30.44
N ARG A 148 1.82 -15.67 -29.52
CA ARG A 148 1.56 -15.04 -28.19
C ARG A 148 2.82 -14.88 -27.36
N LEU A 149 3.79 -15.80 -27.49
CA LEU A 149 5.09 -15.65 -26.86
C LEU A 149 5.79 -14.36 -27.33
N SER A 150 5.73 -14.06 -28.63
CA SER A 150 6.34 -12.85 -29.18
C SER A 150 5.70 -11.58 -28.61
N GLU A 151 4.35 -11.53 -28.54
CA GLU A 151 3.61 -10.41 -27.97
C GLU A 151 3.97 -10.16 -26.49
N VAL A 152 4.06 -11.22 -25.68
CA VAL A 152 4.43 -11.12 -24.26
C VAL A 152 5.87 -10.62 -24.09
N LEU A 153 6.81 -11.10 -24.92
CA LEU A 153 8.20 -10.65 -24.85
C LEU A 153 8.37 -9.20 -25.30
N GLU A 154 7.61 -8.75 -26.31
CA GLU A 154 7.58 -7.35 -26.72
C GLU A 154 7.03 -6.45 -25.61
N LEU A 155 5.95 -6.87 -24.96
CA LEU A 155 5.37 -6.16 -23.82
C LEU A 155 6.35 -6.11 -22.65
N GLN A 156 7.03 -7.21 -22.33
CA GLN A 156 8.08 -7.26 -21.29
C GLN A 156 9.24 -6.30 -21.60
N ALA A 157 9.72 -6.30 -22.85
CA ALA A 157 10.74 -5.35 -23.30
C ALA A 157 10.26 -3.90 -23.19
N SER A 158 8.98 -3.64 -23.45
CA SER A 158 8.38 -2.32 -23.27
C SER A 158 8.38 -1.90 -21.80
N PHE A 159 8.10 -2.81 -20.86
CA PHE A 159 8.12 -2.52 -19.42
C PHE A 159 9.51 -2.17 -18.92
N TYR A 160 10.56 -2.91 -19.33
CA TYR A 160 11.94 -2.53 -19.01
C TYR A 160 12.31 -1.14 -19.54
N LYS A 161 11.89 -0.82 -20.77
CA LYS A 161 12.10 0.53 -21.34
C LYS A 161 11.35 1.59 -20.54
N LYS A 162 10.09 1.34 -20.17
CA LYS A 162 9.27 2.26 -19.37
C LYS A 162 9.84 2.47 -17.96
N ILE A 163 10.41 1.46 -17.31
CA ILE A 163 11.09 1.60 -16.01
C ILE A 163 12.25 2.61 -16.08
N LEU A 164 13.02 2.58 -17.16
CA LEU A 164 14.17 3.46 -17.36
C LEU A 164 13.79 4.84 -17.92
N THR A 165 12.77 4.94 -18.77
CA THR A 165 12.46 6.19 -19.48
C THR A 165 11.20 6.89 -18.97
N GLY A 166 10.34 6.18 -18.26
CA GLY A 166 9.04 6.64 -17.81
C GLY A 166 9.15 7.64 -16.67
N LYS A 167 8.32 8.69 -16.75
CA LYS A 167 8.16 9.67 -15.67
C LYS A 167 7.28 9.07 -14.57
N ARG A 168 7.90 8.64 -13.48
CA ARG A 168 7.23 8.20 -12.25
C ARG A 168 7.46 9.23 -11.16
N TYR A 169 6.40 9.55 -10.43
CA TYR A 169 6.47 10.45 -9.27
C TYR A 169 6.43 9.62 -8.01
N ASP A 170 7.25 10.02 -7.04
CA ASP A 170 7.26 9.39 -5.74
C ASP A 170 5.98 9.72 -5.00
N ASN A 171 5.33 8.72 -4.43
CA ASN A 171 4.25 8.93 -3.51
C ASN A 171 4.82 9.22 -2.12
N GLU A 172 4.28 10.25 -1.46
CA GLU A 172 4.52 10.46 -0.04
C GLU A 172 3.68 9.47 0.78
N TYR A 173 4.14 9.17 1.99
CA TYR A 173 3.43 8.30 2.93
C TYR A 173 3.01 9.08 4.16
N PHE A 174 1.79 8.84 4.61
CA PHE A 174 1.19 9.55 5.74
C PHE A 174 0.69 8.55 6.77
N ARG A 175 1.08 8.75 8.02
CA ARG A 175 0.49 8.04 9.14
C ARG A 175 -0.74 8.81 9.60
N VAL A 176 -1.88 8.13 9.70
CA VAL A 176 -3.13 8.67 10.24
C VAL A 176 -3.56 7.84 11.45
N GLY A 177 -3.66 8.51 12.61
CA GLY A 177 -4.21 7.94 13.83
C GLY A 177 -5.64 8.44 14.06
N PHE A 178 -6.55 7.52 14.31
CA PHE A 178 -7.96 7.79 14.57
C PHE A 178 -8.26 7.46 16.03
N TYR A 179 -8.63 8.46 16.84
CA TYR A 179 -8.76 8.32 18.29
C TYR A 179 -10.11 8.82 18.83
N GLY A 180 -10.60 8.15 19.86
CA GLY A 180 -11.88 8.44 20.51
C GLY A 180 -12.99 7.46 20.12
N MET A 181 -13.92 7.25 21.03
CA MET A 181 -15.02 6.28 20.93
C MET A 181 -16.12 6.72 19.96
N GLY A 182 -16.15 7.99 19.54
CA GLY A 182 -17.09 8.50 18.55
C GLY A 182 -16.84 8.03 17.12
N LEU A 183 -15.72 7.37 16.86
CA LEU A 183 -15.34 6.85 15.54
C LEU A 183 -15.90 5.43 15.28
N PRO A 184 -16.09 5.05 14.00
CA PRO A 184 -16.47 3.69 13.62
C PRO A 184 -15.48 2.65 14.13
N LEU A 185 -15.97 1.46 14.49
CA LEU A 185 -15.17 0.39 15.10
C LEU A 185 -13.93 -0.01 14.30
N PHE A 186 -14.01 0.06 12.96
CA PHE A 186 -12.92 -0.35 12.08
C PHE A 186 -11.71 0.61 12.09
N VAL A 187 -11.88 1.87 12.49
CA VAL A 187 -10.79 2.87 12.63
C VAL A 187 -10.53 3.29 14.07
N ARG A 188 -11.48 3.06 14.98
CA ARG A 188 -11.42 3.53 16.37
C ARG A 188 -10.14 3.09 17.07
N ASN A 189 -9.39 4.06 17.60
CA ASN A 189 -8.15 3.89 18.36
C ASN A 189 -7.08 3.08 17.59
N LYS A 190 -7.06 3.21 16.27
CA LYS A 190 -6.11 2.56 15.37
C LYS A 190 -5.31 3.59 14.58
N ALA A 191 -4.15 3.17 14.09
CA ALA A 191 -3.32 3.95 13.20
C ALA A 191 -3.14 3.21 11.87
N PHE A 192 -3.03 3.95 10.79
CA PHE A 192 -2.88 3.44 9.44
C PHE A 192 -1.77 4.21 8.73
N ILE A 193 -1.05 3.55 7.83
CA ILE A 193 -0.17 4.23 6.87
C ILE A 193 -0.89 4.29 5.54
N TYR A 194 -1.01 5.49 4.99
CA TYR A 194 -1.57 5.80 3.69
C TYR A 194 -0.44 6.08 2.70
N ARG A 195 -0.54 5.48 1.52
CA ARG A 195 0.16 5.90 0.31
C ARG A 195 -0.59 7.09 -0.29
N GLY A 196 0.07 8.24 -0.36
CA GLY A 196 -0.47 9.45 -0.97
C GLY A 196 -0.75 9.27 -2.46
N LEU A 197 -1.67 10.08 -2.99
CA LEU A 197 -1.92 10.18 -4.42
C LEU A 197 -0.71 10.80 -5.15
N GLU A 198 -0.69 10.76 -6.48
CA GLU A 198 0.36 11.43 -7.25
C GLU A 198 0.37 12.93 -6.88
N TYR A 199 1.53 13.44 -6.47
CA TYR A 199 1.76 14.84 -6.03
C TYR A 199 0.98 15.28 -4.77
N GLU A 200 0.41 14.34 -4.02
CA GLU A 200 -0.32 14.69 -2.81
C GLU A 200 0.65 15.06 -1.68
N GLN A 201 0.65 16.33 -1.29
CA GLN A 201 1.37 16.82 -0.12
C GLN A 201 0.50 16.68 1.14
N ILE A 202 1.14 16.73 2.31
CA ILE A 202 0.47 16.58 3.61
C ILE A 202 -0.72 17.54 3.81
N GLY A 203 -0.68 18.77 3.27
CA GLY A 203 -1.79 19.73 3.37
C GLY A 203 -3.04 19.24 2.65
N ALA A 204 -2.92 18.92 1.36
CA ALA A 204 -4.01 18.38 0.55
C ALA A 204 -4.52 17.03 1.09
N PHE A 205 -3.61 16.18 1.55
CA PHE A 205 -3.96 14.92 2.20
C PHE A 205 -4.79 15.15 3.47
N THR A 206 -4.38 16.10 4.31
CA THR A 206 -5.09 16.44 5.56
C THR A 206 -6.49 16.96 5.27
N GLU A 207 -6.65 17.83 4.27
CA GLU A 207 -7.96 18.32 3.84
C GLU A 207 -8.86 17.19 3.33
N ARG A 208 -8.31 16.26 2.54
CA ARG A 208 -9.05 15.08 2.06
C ARG A 208 -9.54 14.21 3.22
N ILE A 209 -8.66 13.82 4.13
CA ILE A 209 -9.03 13.00 5.30
C ILE A 209 -10.04 13.75 6.20
N GLN A 210 -9.88 15.05 6.38
CA GLN A 210 -10.81 15.87 7.15
C GLN A 210 -12.20 15.95 6.48
N SER A 211 -12.27 15.98 5.15
CA SER A 211 -13.53 15.95 4.40
C SER A 211 -14.28 14.61 4.58
N GLU A 212 -13.54 13.51 4.73
CA GLU A 212 -14.11 12.18 5.00
C GLU A 212 -14.65 12.07 6.44
N PHE A 213 -14.05 12.80 7.38
CA PHE A 213 -14.42 12.82 8.80
C PHE A 213 -14.67 14.26 9.31
N PRO A 214 -15.75 14.92 8.86
CA PRO A 214 -15.96 16.35 9.13
C PRO A 214 -16.12 16.69 10.62
N GLN A 215 -16.55 15.73 11.44
CA GLN A 215 -16.74 15.89 12.88
C GLN A 215 -15.45 15.64 13.69
N ALA A 216 -14.38 15.16 13.06
CA ALA A 216 -13.14 14.87 13.75
C ALA A 216 -12.28 16.12 13.93
N LYS A 217 -11.65 16.26 15.09
CA LYS A 217 -10.71 17.34 15.39
C LYS A 217 -9.28 16.92 15.07
N LEU A 218 -8.56 17.74 14.31
CA LEU A 218 -7.14 17.52 14.06
C LEU A 218 -6.32 17.81 15.32
N LEU A 219 -5.52 16.84 15.73
CA LEU A 219 -4.54 16.99 16.79
C LEU A 219 -3.30 17.69 16.23
N ALA A 220 -2.97 18.85 16.80
CA ALA A 220 -1.80 19.64 16.38
C ALA A 220 -0.46 19.00 16.80
N SER A 221 -0.47 18.20 17.87
CA SER A 221 0.72 17.53 18.38
C SER A 221 0.82 16.11 17.84
N ASN A 222 2.04 15.71 17.48
CA ASN A 222 2.37 14.32 17.10
C ASN A 222 2.76 13.45 18.30
N LEU A 223 2.45 13.88 19.53
CA LEU A 223 2.57 13.06 20.74
C LEU A 223 1.51 11.94 20.74
N PRO A 224 1.80 10.76 21.31
CA PRO A 224 0.77 9.74 21.47
C PRO A 224 -0.41 10.33 22.26
N PRO A 225 -1.66 10.11 21.82
CA PRO A 225 -2.81 10.60 22.56
C PRO A 225 -2.89 9.92 23.92
N ASP A 226 -3.28 10.70 24.92
CA ASP A 226 -3.56 10.24 26.27
C ASP A 226 -4.79 9.32 26.30
N ASP A 227 -4.88 8.49 27.34
CA ASP A 227 -5.96 7.51 27.45
C ASP A 227 -7.33 8.18 27.64
N ALA A 228 -7.36 9.41 28.19
CA ALA A 228 -8.56 10.23 28.25
C ALA A 228 -9.08 10.59 26.85
N THR A 229 -8.21 11.02 25.92
CA THR A 229 -8.62 11.28 24.53
C THR A 229 -9.14 10.02 23.86
N LYS A 230 -8.46 8.87 24.03
CA LYS A 230 -8.89 7.58 23.45
C LYS A 230 -10.25 7.11 24.00
N ALA A 231 -10.52 7.33 25.28
CA ALA A 231 -11.76 6.93 25.95
C ALA A 231 -12.92 7.92 25.74
N SER A 232 -12.62 9.16 25.33
CA SER A 232 -13.63 10.18 25.12
C SER A 232 -14.60 9.83 23.97
N MET A 233 -15.82 10.35 24.02
CA MET A 233 -16.80 10.21 22.93
C MET A 233 -16.51 11.11 21.72
N GLY A 234 -15.42 11.90 21.78
CA GLY A 234 -14.99 12.74 20.67
C GLY A 234 -14.41 11.94 19.51
N GLN A 235 -14.13 12.65 18.41
CA GLN A 235 -13.44 12.13 17.23
C GLN A 235 -12.18 12.96 17.02
N PHE A 236 -11.02 12.31 16.99
CA PHE A 236 -9.73 12.97 16.85
C PHE A 236 -8.91 12.29 15.77
N ILE A 237 -8.24 13.10 14.95
CA ILE A 237 -7.37 12.62 13.88
C ILE A 237 -5.98 13.22 14.07
N GLN A 238 -4.96 12.39 13.93
CA GLN A 238 -3.55 12.79 14.00
C GLN A 238 -2.83 12.36 12.73
N ILE A 239 -2.24 13.31 12.01
CA ILE A 239 -1.59 13.06 10.72
C ILE A 239 -0.13 13.49 10.79
N CYS A 240 0.78 12.62 10.32
CA CYS A 240 2.16 12.99 10.09
C CYS A 240 2.72 12.32 8.83
N ALA A 241 3.66 13.00 8.15
CA ALA A 241 4.40 12.42 7.04
C ALA A 241 5.44 11.43 7.57
N VAL A 242 5.52 10.26 6.96
CA VAL A 242 6.48 9.20 7.31
C VAL A 242 7.32 8.85 6.09
N LYS A 243 8.54 8.36 6.32
CA LYS A 243 9.42 7.92 5.24
C LYS A 243 9.42 6.40 5.15
N PRO A 244 9.33 5.81 3.96
CA PRO A 244 9.45 4.36 3.81
C PRO A 244 10.86 3.91 4.20
N ILE A 245 10.95 2.73 4.80
CA ILE A 245 12.22 2.02 5.03
C ILE A 245 12.29 0.94 3.94
N PRO A 246 13.27 1.02 3.01
CA PRO A 246 13.44 0.02 1.98
C PRO A 246 13.71 -1.37 2.59
N GLU A 247 13.11 -2.41 2.02
CA GLU A 247 13.44 -3.78 2.38
C GLU A 247 14.78 -4.19 1.76
N PRO A 248 15.67 -4.87 2.49
CA PRO A 248 16.96 -5.32 1.96
C PRO A 248 16.75 -6.33 0.83
N ARG A 249 17.50 -6.17 -0.26
CA ARG A 249 17.46 -7.05 -1.44
C ARG A 249 18.83 -7.63 -1.69
N VAL A 250 18.98 -8.92 -1.42
CA VAL A 250 20.24 -9.68 -1.63
C VAL A 250 20.70 -9.65 -3.09
N GLU A 251 19.75 -9.57 -4.03
CA GLU A 251 20.02 -9.47 -5.47
C GLU A 251 20.77 -8.18 -5.84
N PHE A 252 20.70 -7.14 -4.99
CA PHE A 252 21.30 -5.83 -5.25
C PHE A 252 22.68 -5.67 -4.62
N GLU A 253 23.10 -6.62 -3.78
CA GLU A 253 24.38 -6.53 -3.09
C GLU A 253 25.54 -6.68 -4.07
N GLY A 254 26.43 -5.67 -4.09
CA GLY A 254 27.64 -5.68 -4.92
C GLY A 254 27.40 -5.38 -6.41
N VAL A 255 26.18 -5.03 -6.81
CA VAL A 255 25.83 -4.70 -8.21
C VAL A 255 25.62 -3.20 -8.35
N GLU A 256 26.19 -2.60 -9.39
CA GLU A 256 25.87 -1.22 -9.77
C GLU A 256 24.53 -1.19 -10.49
N ILE A 257 23.53 -0.59 -9.84
CA ILE A 257 22.14 -0.55 -10.32
C ILE A 257 21.76 0.87 -10.68
N ASP A 258 21.02 1.00 -11.77
CA ASP A 258 20.46 2.28 -12.20
C ASP A 258 19.57 2.90 -11.10
N GLU A 259 19.78 4.19 -10.82
CA GLU A 259 19.08 4.91 -9.76
C GLU A 259 17.55 4.84 -9.92
N ARG A 260 17.04 4.80 -11.16
CA ARG A 260 15.59 4.73 -11.43
C ARG A 260 14.98 3.41 -10.95
N ILE A 261 15.76 2.33 -10.98
CA ILE A 261 15.35 1.02 -10.48
C ILE A 261 15.40 1.02 -8.94
N LEU A 262 16.50 1.50 -8.36
CA LEU A 262 16.65 1.60 -6.90
C LEU A 262 15.53 2.44 -6.28
N LYS A 263 15.24 3.59 -6.91
CA LYS A 263 14.22 4.54 -6.48
C LYS A 263 12.85 3.88 -6.34
N TYR A 264 12.45 3.02 -7.28
CA TYR A 264 11.20 2.26 -7.16
C TYR A 264 11.16 1.46 -5.86
N TYR A 265 12.18 0.65 -5.59
CA TYR A 265 12.25 -0.22 -4.41
C TYR A 265 12.51 0.51 -3.11
N THR A 266 13.00 1.76 -3.16
CA THR A 266 13.08 2.59 -1.95
C THR A 266 11.71 3.09 -1.49
N ASN A 267 10.77 3.27 -2.41
CA ASN A 267 9.45 3.86 -2.15
C ASN A 267 8.29 2.87 -2.32
N ASN A 268 8.50 1.70 -2.90
CA ASN A 268 7.48 0.68 -3.16
C ASN A 268 7.96 -0.68 -2.65
N ASN A 269 7.00 -1.57 -2.43
CA ASN A 269 7.21 -2.88 -1.81
C ASN A 269 7.78 -2.75 -0.39
N VAL A 270 7.24 -1.79 0.35
CA VAL A 270 7.67 -1.41 1.70
C VAL A 270 6.60 -1.75 2.72
N SER A 271 7.02 -2.28 3.87
CA SER A 271 6.15 -2.63 5.00
C SER A 271 6.47 -1.83 6.27
N ARG A 272 7.58 -1.08 6.26
CA ARG A 272 8.11 -0.37 7.41
C ARG A 272 8.28 1.11 7.08
N PHE A 273 7.96 1.97 8.05
CA PHE A 273 7.99 3.42 7.90
C PHE A 273 8.59 4.06 9.12
N VAL A 274 9.31 5.17 8.94
CA VAL A 274 9.94 5.92 10.01
C VAL A 274 9.40 7.34 10.12
N TYR A 275 9.15 7.76 11.36
CA TYR A 275 8.89 9.15 11.72
C TYR A 275 9.90 9.58 12.77
N ASN A 276 10.68 10.62 12.47
CA ASN A 276 11.63 11.21 13.41
C ASN A 276 11.00 12.45 14.03
N ARG A 277 10.63 12.36 15.32
CA ARG A 277 10.05 13.48 16.07
C ARG A 277 11.16 14.20 16.86
N PRO A 278 11.38 15.51 16.65
CA PRO A 278 12.31 16.28 17.46
C PRO A 278 11.83 16.35 18.91
N ASN A 279 12.74 16.12 19.85
CA ASN A 279 12.50 16.16 21.29
C ASN A 279 13.65 16.93 21.97
N ALA A 280 13.53 18.25 22.03
CA ALA A 280 14.52 19.08 22.70
C ALA A 280 14.50 18.83 24.21
N ARG A 281 15.63 18.42 24.79
CA ARG A 281 15.76 18.15 26.23
C ARG A 281 16.58 19.27 26.91
N GLY A 282 16.00 19.91 27.91
CA GLY A 282 16.68 21.00 28.65
C GLY A 282 16.57 22.35 27.95
N HIS A 283 17.46 23.30 28.30
CA HIS A 283 17.44 24.64 27.71
C HIS A 283 18.03 24.60 26.30
N THR A 284 17.31 25.18 25.33
CA THR A 284 17.79 25.33 23.95
C THR A 284 18.93 26.35 23.93
N ASP A 285 20.11 25.91 23.52
CA ASP A 285 21.27 26.76 23.32
C ASP A 285 21.03 27.63 22.07
N LYS A 286 21.03 28.96 22.22
CA LYS A 286 20.73 29.88 21.10
C LYS A 286 21.82 29.89 20.03
N ASP A 287 23.05 29.50 20.39
CA ASP A 287 24.18 29.42 19.46
C ASP A 287 24.25 28.05 18.77
N ASN A 288 23.65 27.00 19.35
CA ASN A 288 23.57 25.67 18.77
C ASN A 288 22.29 24.92 19.17
N GLU A 289 21.24 25.14 18.40
CA GLU A 289 19.94 24.50 18.59
C GLU A 289 19.96 22.96 18.52
N PHE A 290 20.99 22.39 17.89
CA PHE A 290 21.14 20.93 17.71
C PHE A 290 21.78 20.23 18.91
N LYS A 291 22.50 20.97 19.77
CA LYS A 291 23.28 20.39 20.89
C LYS A 291 22.46 19.53 21.84
N ASN A 292 21.21 19.94 22.08
CA ASN A 292 20.27 19.29 22.98
C ASN A 292 19.07 18.67 22.25
N LEU A 293 19.16 18.55 20.92
CA LEU A 293 18.08 18.05 20.07
C LEU A 293 18.12 16.53 19.99
N TRP A 294 17.46 15.87 20.93
CA TRP A 294 17.22 14.44 20.84
C TRP A 294 16.13 14.18 19.79
N VAL A 295 16.19 13.02 19.15
CA VAL A 295 15.19 12.60 18.18
C VAL A 295 14.54 11.32 18.67
N GLU A 296 13.22 11.32 18.74
CA GLU A 296 12.45 10.12 18.96
C GLU A 296 12.09 9.51 17.61
N ARG A 297 12.75 8.41 17.29
CA ARG A 297 12.53 7.64 16.07
C ARG A 297 11.40 6.64 16.33
N ILE A 298 10.31 6.81 15.62
CA ILE A 298 9.17 5.92 15.66
C ILE A 298 9.16 5.10 14.37
N THR A 299 9.26 3.78 14.49
CA THR A 299 9.14 2.87 13.35
C THR A 299 7.79 2.18 13.40
N TYR A 300 7.04 2.28 12.31
CA TYR A 300 5.75 1.63 12.12
C TYR A 300 5.91 0.44 11.18
N THR A 301 5.29 -0.69 11.52
CA THR A 301 5.16 -1.84 10.64
C THR A 301 3.67 -2.05 10.32
N ILE A 302 3.34 -2.18 9.04
CA ILE A 302 1.96 -2.39 8.58
C ILE A 302 1.68 -3.85 8.22
N ALA A 303 0.39 -4.20 8.23
CA ALA A 303 -0.09 -5.56 7.98
C ALA A 303 0.23 -6.15 6.60
N SER A 304 0.49 -5.31 5.59
CA SER A 304 0.79 -5.72 4.22
C SER A 304 1.59 -4.66 3.51
N THR A 305 2.40 -5.06 2.53
CA THR A 305 3.26 -4.13 1.77
C THR A 305 2.44 -3.11 0.98
N LEU A 306 3.00 -1.91 0.80
CA LEU A 306 2.49 -0.89 -0.12
C LEU A 306 3.39 -0.79 -1.36
N PRO A 307 2.83 -0.77 -2.59
CA PRO A 307 1.41 -0.98 -2.93
C PRO A 307 0.88 -2.37 -2.57
N GLY A 308 -0.43 -2.48 -2.45
CA GLY A 308 -1.14 -3.73 -2.25
C GLY A 308 -2.59 -3.59 -2.72
N ILE A 309 -3.50 -4.37 -2.13
CA ILE A 309 -4.95 -4.31 -2.44
C ILE A 309 -5.63 -3.02 -1.96
N LEU A 310 -4.96 -2.23 -1.13
CA LEU A 310 -5.42 -0.95 -0.60
C LEU A 310 -4.28 0.06 -0.69
N LYS A 311 -4.66 1.35 -0.67
CA LYS A 311 -3.71 2.46 -0.49
C LYS A 311 -3.34 2.70 0.96
N TRP A 312 -3.93 1.97 1.90
CA TRP A 312 -3.61 2.10 3.31
C TRP A 312 -3.73 0.76 4.03
N PHE A 313 -2.89 0.58 5.05
CA PHE A 313 -2.92 -0.58 5.92
C PHE A 313 -2.76 -0.17 7.38
N GLU A 314 -3.37 -0.96 8.26
CA GLU A 314 -3.28 -0.79 9.71
C GLU A 314 -1.84 -1.01 10.18
N VAL A 315 -1.41 -0.18 11.12
CA VAL A 315 -0.15 -0.34 11.84
C VAL A 315 -0.32 -1.46 12.87
N GLU A 316 0.39 -2.57 12.69
CA GLU A 316 0.34 -3.71 13.62
C GLU A 316 1.33 -3.56 14.76
N HIS A 317 2.50 -2.98 14.46
CA HIS A 317 3.59 -2.84 15.41
C HIS A 317 4.22 -1.45 15.33
N GLN A 318 4.60 -0.93 16.49
CA GLN A 318 5.28 0.35 16.62
C GLN A 318 6.46 0.20 17.59
N THR A 319 7.65 0.61 17.16
CA THR A 319 8.82 0.76 18.04
C THR A 319 9.19 2.22 18.20
N VAL A 320 9.73 2.56 19.36
CA VAL A 320 10.18 3.90 19.69
C VAL A 320 11.61 3.82 20.20
N GLU A 321 12.50 4.57 19.60
CA GLU A 321 13.91 4.67 19.96
C GLU A 321 14.30 6.14 20.18
N GLN A 322 15.20 6.40 21.13
CA GLN A 322 15.74 7.73 21.40
C GLN A 322 17.14 7.84 20.80
N ILE A 323 17.32 8.77 19.87
CA ILE A 323 18.56 9.00 19.16
C ILE A 323 19.21 10.24 19.73
N CYS A 324 20.49 10.11 20.10
CA CYS A 324 21.26 11.21 20.64
C CYS A 324 21.68 12.19 19.52
N PRO A 325 21.90 13.47 19.85
CA PRO A 325 22.23 14.49 18.85
C PRO A 325 23.43 14.15 17.95
N PRO A 326 24.57 13.63 18.46
CA PRO A 326 25.71 13.30 17.61
C PRO A 326 25.39 12.18 16.60
N GLN A 327 24.67 11.14 17.02
CA GLN A 327 24.26 10.05 16.12
C GLN A 327 23.35 10.58 15.01
N TYR A 328 22.36 11.41 15.36
CA TYR A 328 21.46 12.01 14.38
C TYR A 328 22.20 12.94 13.41
N ALA A 329 23.22 13.67 13.89
CA ALA A 329 24.06 14.50 13.04
C ALA A 329 24.86 13.66 12.03
N CYS A 330 25.47 12.55 12.45
CA CYS A 330 26.17 11.62 11.55
C CYS A 330 25.24 11.08 10.46
N GLU A 331 24.07 10.54 10.84
CA GLU A 331 23.07 10.03 9.89
C GLU A 331 22.61 11.12 8.89
N THR A 332 22.47 12.36 9.37
CA THR A 332 22.09 13.50 8.52
C THR A 332 23.18 13.81 7.50
N VAL A 333 24.45 13.82 7.92
CA VAL A 333 25.59 14.06 7.03
C VAL A 333 25.73 12.94 6.01
N GLU A 334 25.64 11.67 6.43
CA GLU A 334 25.70 10.50 5.56
C GLU A 334 24.60 10.55 4.49
N LYS A 335 23.37 10.87 4.92
CA LYS A 335 22.25 11.05 3.99
C LYS A 335 22.52 12.15 2.98
N ARG A 336 22.98 13.34 3.43
CA ARG A 336 23.30 14.45 2.52
C ARG A 336 24.42 14.09 1.55
N MET A 337 25.42 13.34 2.01
CA MET A 337 26.50 12.85 1.17
C MET A 337 25.98 11.91 0.07
N HIS A 338 25.04 11.01 0.42
CA HIS A 338 24.38 10.15 -0.55
C HIS A 338 23.54 10.95 -1.56
N ASP A 339 22.73 11.91 -1.09
CA ASP A 339 21.91 12.78 -1.95
C ASP A 339 22.78 13.56 -2.96
N VAL A 340 23.92 14.09 -2.51
CA VAL A 340 24.88 14.79 -3.37
C VAL A 340 25.51 13.84 -4.39
N LYS A 341 25.91 12.63 -3.96
CA LYS A 341 26.48 11.62 -4.86
C LYS A 341 25.49 11.24 -5.97
N ASN A 342 24.22 11.05 -5.62
CA ASN A 342 23.16 10.72 -6.59
C ASN A 342 22.94 11.88 -7.56
N THR A 343 22.84 13.11 -7.04
CA THR A 343 22.70 14.32 -7.87
C THR A 343 23.84 14.46 -8.88
N VAL A 344 25.09 14.25 -8.44
CA VAL A 344 26.27 14.30 -9.33
C VAL A 344 26.22 13.22 -10.40
N ASN A 345 25.83 11.99 -10.04
CA ASN A 345 25.72 10.89 -10.99
C ASN A 345 24.62 11.15 -12.03
N HIS A 346 23.47 11.67 -11.59
CA HIS A 346 22.35 12.04 -12.46
C HIS A 346 22.76 13.07 -13.52
N TYR A 347 23.39 14.19 -13.13
CA TYR A 347 23.83 15.22 -14.08
C TYR A 347 25.00 14.76 -14.97
N LYS A 348 25.85 13.83 -14.50
CA LYS A 348 26.85 13.17 -15.36
C LYS A 348 26.21 12.34 -16.46
N ALA A 349 25.15 11.59 -16.13
CA ALA A 349 24.41 10.78 -17.09
C ALA A 349 23.52 11.63 -18.02
N ASN A 350 23.07 12.80 -17.56
CA ASN A 350 22.16 13.70 -18.28
C ASN A 350 22.74 15.13 -18.43
N PRO A 351 23.82 15.35 -19.23
CA PRO A 351 24.50 16.64 -19.30
C PRO A 351 23.66 17.79 -19.89
N LYS A 352 22.53 17.47 -20.51
CA LYS A 352 21.63 18.42 -21.17
C LYS A 352 20.48 18.89 -20.28
N GLU A 353 20.33 18.32 -19.09
CA GLU A 353 19.32 18.78 -18.13
C GLU A 353 19.78 20.08 -17.45
N ASN A 354 18.83 21.00 -17.23
CA ASN A 354 19.12 22.24 -16.53
C ASN A 354 19.43 21.97 -15.07
N ILE A 355 20.46 22.63 -14.55
CA ILE A 355 20.78 22.63 -13.12
C ILE A 355 19.64 23.38 -12.42
N GLN A 356 18.83 22.66 -11.64
CA GLN A 356 17.80 23.24 -10.77
C GLN A 356 18.35 23.62 -9.40
#